data_AF-A0A8J8VWS9-F1
#
_entry.id   AF-A0A8J8VWS9-F1
#
_cell.length_a   1.000
_cell.length_b   1.000
_cell.length_c   1.000
_cell.angle_alpha   90.00
_cell.angle_beta   90.00
_cell.angle_gamma   90.00
#
_symmetry.space_group_name_H-M   'P 1'
#
loop_
_entity.id
_entity.type
_entity.pdbx_description
1 polymer ?
#
loop_
_entity_poly.entity_id
_entity_poly.type
_entity_poly.pdbx_seq_one_letter_code
_entity_poly.pdbx_strand_id
1 'polypeptide(L)'
;MSLTLKLSSLAIRTLSKPIANQIKAQAREHERFRKICVSMAQALHRFDMRLRLGNIRDTSAVRKQVQAEAEVKKHIPTSPTVKTEAATKAEEEAQAKAKAAAEEAAKPAHYRIRPLSESKAIESGANFISESFLFLVAGGLIVFESWRSRRKESTRREGVEDRLAELEQSEKTAKEALVALEKELLSLKMKHGEVSKATHILPRKVWEVVPEANEPVVPETWWTRIVSLNPFTNSSATAKTDAESSQKQPVPEKQISPVGVAHGGKS
;
A
#
# COMPACT_ATOMS: atom_id res chain seq x y z
N MET A 1 7.95 -24.39 26.79
CA MET A 1 7.49 -23.05 26.36
C MET A 1 7.14 -22.08 27.50
N SER A 2 7.09 -22.51 28.78
CA SER A 2 6.76 -21.62 29.91
C SER A 2 7.93 -20.77 30.42
N LEU A 3 9.18 -21.20 30.21
CA LEU A 3 10.38 -20.47 30.64
C LEU A 3 10.58 -19.14 29.89
N THR A 4 10.38 -19.13 28.58
CA THR A 4 10.49 -17.91 27.75
C THR A 4 9.41 -16.89 28.11
N LEU A 5 8.18 -17.34 28.37
CA LEU A 5 7.08 -16.49 28.85
C LEU A 5 7.32 -15.94 30.26
N LYS A 6 7.92 -16.73 31.15
CA LYS A 6 8.28 -16.28 32.50
C LYS A 6 9.43 -15.27 32.49
N LEU A 7 10.47 -15.51 31.69
CA LEU A 7 11.61 -14.60 31.56
C LEU A 7 11.21 -13.28 30.89
N SER A 8 10.38 -13.33 29.85
CA SER A 8 9.83 -12.11 29.22
C SER A 8 8.93 -11.33 30.17
N SER A 9 8.01 -11.98 30.88
CA SER A 9 7.18 -11.34 31.93
C SER A 9 8.02 -10.69 33.03
N LEU A 10 9.07 -11.37 33.49
CA LEU A 10 9.98 -10.84 34.50
C LEU A 10 10.78 -9.64 33.95
N ALA A 11 11.31 -9.72 32.73
CA ALA A 11 12.03 -8.63 32.07
C ALA A 11 11.15 -7.38 31.86
N ILE A 12 9.90 -7.58 31.44
CA ILE A 12 8.93 -6.47 31.32
C ILE A 12 8.72 -5.82 32.68
N ARG A 13 8.57 -6.62 33.75
CA ARG A 13 8.34 -6.09 35.10
C ARG A 13 9.59 -5.42 35.69
N THR A 14 10.78 -5.92 35.39
CA THR A 14 12.05 -5.36 35.88
C THR A 14 12.48 -4.12 35.12
N LEU A 15 12.08 -3.94 33.86
CA LEU A 15 12.38 -2.71 33.11
C LEU A 15 11.31 -1.64 33.30
N SER A 16 10.03 -2.02 33.26
CA SER A 16 8.93 -1.03 33.27
C SER A 16 8.80 -0.31 34.61
N LYS A 17 8.97 -1.02 35.74
CA LYS A 17 8.80 -0.43 37.07
C LYS A 17 9.87 0.59 37.47
N PRO A 18 11.19 0.30 37.36
CA PRO A 18 12.20 1.28 37.74
C PRO A 18 12.20 2.48 36.79
N ILE A 19 11.98 2.28 35.49
CA ILE A 19 11.92 3.37 34.51
C ILE A 19 10.73 4.30 34.83
N ALA A 20 9.54 3.76 35.07
CA ALA A 20 8.38 4.58 35.44
C ALA A 20 8.61 5.34 36.75
N ASN A 21 9.24 4.71 37.75
CA ASN A 21 9.53 5.35 39.04
C ASN A 21 10.59 6.46 38.90
N GLN A 22 11.63 6.26 38.10
CA GLN A 22 12.64 7.28 37.82
C GLN A 22 12.06 8.48 37.08
N ILE A 23 11.21 8.22 36.08
CA ILE A 23 10.51 9.29 35.33
C ILE A 23 9.58 10.08 36.25
N LYS A 24 8.87 9.41 37.18
CA LYS A 24 8.03 10.08 38.19
C LYS A 24 8.87 10.95 39.14
N ALA A 25 10.05 10.50 39.55
CA ALA A 25 10.97 11.29 40.38
C ALA A 25 11.48 12.54 39.62
N GLN A 26 11.93 12.37 38.38
CA GLN A 26 12.37 13.49 37.55
C GLN A 26 11.26 14.50 37.22
N ALA A 27 10.01 14.05 37.10
CA ALA A 27 8.87 14.95 36.92
C ALA A 27 8.56 15.81 38.16
N ARG A 28 9.06 15.44 39.34
CA ARG A 28 8.97 16.26 40.54
C ARG A 28 10.16 17.23 40.63
N GLU A 29 11.34 16.79 40.20
CA GLU A 29 12.58 17.58 40.28
C GLU A 29 12.70 18.62 39.16
N HIS A 30 12.12 18.37 37.98
CA HIS A 30 12.24 19.26 36.82
C HIS A 30 10.90 19.81 36.33
N GLU A 31 10.72 21.12 36.43
CA GLU A 31 9.49 21.80 35.98
C GLU A 31 9.25 21.69 34.46
N ARG A 32 10.31 21.74 33.64
CA ARG A 32 10.18 21.59 32.18
C ARG A 32 9.63 20.21 31.84
N PHE A 33 10.17 19.19 32.49
CA PHE A 33 9.73 17.81 32.28
C PHE A 33 8.31 17.59 32.81
N ARG A 34 7.97 18.17 33.98
CA ARG A 34 6.60 18.20 34.50
C ARG A 34 5.60 18.78 33.49
N LYS A 35 5.92 19.92 32.87
CA LYS A 35 5.08 20.55 31.84
C LYS A 35 4.89 19.64 30.63
N ILE A 36 5.94 18.94 30.18
CA ILE A 36 5.85 17.96 29.09
C ILE A 36 4.91 16.82 29.49
N CYS A 37 5.11 16.19 30.65
CA CYS A 37 4.23 15.11 31.15
C CYS A 37 2.76 15.55 31.24
N VAL A 38 2.51 16.72 31.81
CA VAL A 38 1.15 17.27 31.95
C VAL A 38 0.54 17.56 30.58
N SER A 39 1.28 18.20 29.67
CA SER A 39 0.78 18.51 28.32
C SER A 39 0.42 17.24 27.54
N MET A 40 1.25 16.20 27.63
CA MET A 40 1.02 14.95 26.92
C MET A 40 -0.13 14.15 27.53
N ALA A 41 -0.21 14.09 28.86
CA ALA A 41 -1.35 13.47 29.54
C ALA A 41 -2.68 14.19 29.22
N GLN A 42 -2.66 15.53 29.14
CA GLN A 42 -3.83 16.30 28.73
C GLN A 42 -4.19 16.07 27.25
N ALA A 43 -3.20 15.98 26.37
CA ALA A 43 -3.42 15.67 24.95
C ALA A 43 -4.04 14.29 24.77
N LEU A 44 -3.49 13.27 25.43
CA LEU A 44 -4.01 11.91 25.43
C LEU A 44 -5.42 11.82 26.02
N HIS A 45 -5.66 12.50 27.14
CA HIS A 45 -7.01 12.55 27.73
C HIS A 45 -8.02 13.22 26.81
N ARG A 46 -7.63 14.32 26.14
CA ARG A 46 -8.50 14.99 25.16
C ARG A 46 -8.77 14.09 23.96
N PHE A 47 -7.78 13.32 23.51
CA PHE A 47 -7.90 12.38 22.41
C PHE A 47 -8.81 11.19 22.77
N ASP A 48 -8.58 10.53 23.92
CA ASP A 48 -9.42 9.43 24.42
C ASP A 48 -10.87 9.89 24.60
N MET A 49 -11.11 11.04 25.25
CA MET A 49 -12.46 11.59 25.38
C MET A 49 -13.08 11.94 24.03
N ARG A 50 -12.32 12.49 23.09
CA ARG A 50 -12.83 12.80 21.75
C ARG A 50 -13.25 11.53 21.01
N LEU A 51 -12.46 10.46 21.07
CA LEU A 51 -12.80 9.18 20.45
C LEU A 51 -14.03 8.55 21.11
N ARG A 52 -14.11 8.55 22.45
CA ARG A 52 -15.28 8.02 23.17
C ARG A 52 -16.55 8.79 22.84
N LEU A 53 -16.48 10.12 22.85
CA LEU A 53 -17.63 10.97 22.56
C LEU A 53 -18.05 10.89 21.08
N GLY A 54 -17.09 10.72 20.16
CA GLY A 54 -17.36 10.41 18.76
C GLY A 54 -18.12 9.09 18.61
N ASN A 55 -17.62 8.01 19.23
CA ASN A 55 -18.25 6.70 19.14
C ASN A 55 -19.67 6.66 19.78
N ILE A 56 -19.90 7.41 20.86
CA ILE A 56 -21.25 7.54 21.47
C ILE A 56 -22.20 8.35 20.57
N ARG A 57 -21.70 9.33 19.82
CA ARG A 57 -22.52 10.08 18.86
C ARG A 57 -22.96 9.20 17.70
N ASP A 58 -22.05 8.44 17.09
CA ASP A 58 -22.40 7.61 15.93
C ASP A 58 -23.50 6.59 16.30
N THR A 59 -23.38 5.97 17.47
CA THR A 59 -24.39 5.03 17.97
C THR A 59 -25.74 5.68 18.32
N SER A 60 -25.75 6.90 18.87
CA SER A 60 -26.99 7.62 19.19
C SER A 60 -27.66 8.24 17.96
N ALA A 61 -26.87 8.76 17.01
CA ALA A 61 -27.35 9.27 15.73
C ALA A 61 -27.98 8.14 14.90
N VAL A 62 -27.31 6.99 14.80
CA VAL A 62 -27.86 5.80 14.12
C VAL A 62 -29.17 5.34 14.78
N ARG A 63 -29.27 5.33 16.11
CA ARG A 63 -30.52 4.96 16.80
C ARG A 63 -31.66 5.95 16.52
N LYS A 64 -31.39 7.26 16.56
CA LYS A 64 -32.39 8.30 16.24
C LYS A 64 -32.85 8.22 14.78
N GLN A 65 -31.93 7.93 13.85
CA GLN A 65 -32.24 7.73 12.43
C GLN A 65 -33.12 6.48 12.21
N VAL A 66 -32.75 5.34 12.81
CA VAL A 66 -33.55 4.11 12.73
C VAL A 66 -34.95 4.30 13.32
N GLN A 67 -35.10 5.10 14.39
CA GLN A 67 -36.41 5.43 14.97
C GLN A 67 -37.23 6.34 14.05
N ALA A 68 -36.65 7.41 13.51
CA ALA A 68 -37.32 8.31 12.59
C ALA A 68 -37.72 7.59 11.29
N GLU A 69 -36.87 6.70 10.76
CA GLU A 69 -37.20 5.86 9.61
C GLU A 69 -38.28 4.82 9.92
N ALA A 70 -38.30 4.25 11.12
CA ALA A 70 -39.36 3.34 11.55
C ALA A 70 -40.71 4.08 11.68
N GLU A 71 -40.70 5.34 12.13
CA GLU A 71 -41.89 6.20 12.16
C GLU A 71 -42.37 6.55 10.74
N VAL A 72 -41.45 6.90 9.83
CA VAL A 72 -41.79 7.11 8.41
C VAL A 72 -42.37 5.83 7.78
N LYS A 73 -41.76 4.67 8.02
CA LYS A 73 -42.24 3.37 7.49
C LYS A 73 -43.62 2.97 8.01
N LYS A 74 -44.00 3.36 9.23
CA LYS A 74 -45.35 3.13 9.78
C LYS A 74 -46.43 3.95 9.06
N HIS A 75 -46.06 5.06 8.45
CA HIS A 75 -46.99 5.96 7.77
C HIS A 75 -47.06 5.76 6.25
N ILE A 76 -46.32 4.80 5.68
CA ILE A 76 -46.41 4.46 4.25
C ILE A 76 -47.58 3.47 4.04
N PRO A 77 -48.65 3.84 3.30
CA PRO A 77 -49.77 2.94 3.05
C PRO A 77 -49.41 1.87 2.01
N THR A 78 -49.64 0.60 2.35
CA THR A 78 -49.33 -0.60 1.53
C THR A 78 -50.36 -0.87 0.43
N SER A 79 -51.24 0.06 0.09
CA SER A 79 -52.29 -0.13 -0.93
C SER A 79 -52.48 1.14 -1.77
N PRO A 80 -52.60 1.03 -3.12
CA PRO A 80 -52.68 2.17 -4.02
C PRO A 80 -54.11 2.74 -4.04
N THR A 81 -54.50 3.47 -2.99
CA THR A 81 -55.77 4.19 -2.93
C THR A 81 -55.50 5.68 -2.71
N VAL A 82 -56.33 6.54 -3.33
CA VAL A 82 -56.21 8.02 -3.28
C VAL A 82 -56.05 8.49 -1.83
N LYS A 83 -54.92 9.15 -1.53
CA LYS A 83 -54.58 9.60 -0.17
C LYS A 83 -55.52 10.73 0.28
N THR A 84 -56.13 10.56 1.44
CA THR A 84 -56.80 11.64 2.18
C THR A 84 -55.78 12.67 2.68
N GLU A 85 -56.14 13.95 2.70
CA GLU A 85 -55.26 15.07 3.13
C GLU A 85 -54.66 14.89 4.53
N ALA A 86 -55.30 14.10 5.38
CA ALA A 86 -54.81 13.77 6.72
C ALA A 86 -53.59 12.83 6.69
N ALA A 87 -53.50 11.92 5.71
CA ALA A 87 -52.39 10.98 5.58
C ALA A 87 -51.14 11.65 4.97
N THR A 88 -51.32 12.59 4.04
CA THR A 88 -50.22 13.36 3.45
C THR A 88 -49.58 14.31 4.47
N LYS A 89 -50.39 14.98 5.30
CA LYS A 89 -49.87 15.79 6.41
C LYS A 89 -49.06 14.96 7.42
N ALA A 90 -49.51 13.75 7.76
CA ALA A 90 -48.79 12.87 8.67
C ALA A 90 -47.45 12.34 8.08
N GLU A 91 -47.42 12.01 6.79
CA GLU A 91 -46.18 11.62 6.08
C GLU A 91 -45.18 12.79 6.00
N GLU A 92 -45.66 14.00 5.68
CA GLU A 92 -44.82 15.21 5.60
C GLU A 92 -44.25 15.59 6.97
N GLU A 93 -45.03 15.48 8.05
CA GLU A 93 -44.56 15.70 9.42
C GLU A 93 -43.52 14.66 9.84
N ALA A 94 -43.71 13.38 9.50
CA ALA A 94 -42.73 12.33 9.77
C ALA A 94 -41.42 12.56 8.98
N GLN A 95 -41.52 12.99 7.73
CA GLN A 95 -40.35 13.36 6.92
C GLN A 95 -39.66 14.63 7.42
N ALA A 96 -40.41 15.64 7.89
CA ALA A 96 -39.85 16.84 8.50
C ALA A 96 -39.10 16.51 9.80
N LYS A 97 -39.65 15.61 10.63
CA LYS A 97 -38.98 15.10 11.84
C LYS A 97 -37.72 14.31 11.51
N ALA A 98 -37.74 13.47 10.47
CA ALA A 98 -36.55 12.74 10.01
C ALA A 98 -35.45 13.68 9.48
N LYS A 99 -35.83 14.71 8.70
CA LYS A 99 -34.89 15.73 8.21
C LYS A 99 -34.31 16.58 9.33
N ALA A 100 -35.13 17.00 10.30
CA ALA A 100 -34.66 17.72 11.49
C ALA A 100 -33.72 16.87 12.37
N ALA A 101 -34.01 15.56 12.53
CA ALA A 101 -33.14 14.63 13.24
C ALA A 101 -31.79 14.42 12.53
N ALA A 102 -31.78 14.39 11.19
CA ALA A 102 -30.55 14.33 10.40
C ALA A 102 -29.72 15.62 10.51
N GLU A 103 -30.36 16.79 10.55
CA GLU A 103 -29.68 18.08 10.72
C GLU A 103 -29.13 18.27 12.15
N GLU A 104 -29.85 17.82 13.18
CA GLU A 104 -29.36 17.77 14.56
C GLU A 104 -28.14 16.83 14.69
N ALA A 105 -28.18 15.69 14.01
CA ALA A 105 -27.07 14.74 13.92
C ALA A 105 -25.88 15.26 13.09
N ALA A 106 -26.01 16.38 12.39
CA ALA A 106 -24.94 17.02 11.61
C ALA A 106 -24.22 18.16 12.38
N LYS A 107 -24.78 18.71 13.45
CA LYS A 107 -24.19 19.85 14.17
C LYS A 107 -22.93 19.45 14.98
N PRO A 108 -21.77 20.11 14.84
CA PRO A 108 -20.56 19.77 15.60
C PRO A 108 -20.72 20.15 17.07
N ALA A 109 -20.71 19.16 17.97
CA ALA A 109 -20.79 19.39 19.40
C ALA A 109 -19.40 19.75 19.97
N HIS A 110 -19.29 20.91 20.61
CA HIS A 110 -18.03 21.35 21.25
C HIS A 110 -17.94 20.81 22.67
N TYR A 111 -17.22 19.70 22.88
CA TYR A 111 -17.04 19.10 24.20
C TYR A 111 -15.99 19.85 25.02
N ARG A 112 -16.41 20.50 26.11
CA ARG A 112 -15.51 21.11 27.11
C ARG A 112 -15.00 20.02 28.06
N ILE A 113 -13.92 19.37 27.68
CA ILE A 113 -13.29 18.32 28.50
C ILE A 113 -12.56 18.97 29.69
N ARG A 114 -12.89 18.55 30.92
CA ARG A 114 -12.19 19.01 32.13
C ARG A 114 -10.73 18.50 32.12
N PRO A 115 -9.73 19.35 32.41
CA PRO A 115 -8.35 18.89 32.50
C PRO A 115 -8.17 17.95 33.70
N LEU A 116 -7.24 16.99 33.58
CA LEU A 116 -6.84 16.13 34.70
C LEU A 116 -6.20 16.96 35.81
N SER A 117 -6.36 16.50 37.05
CA SER A 117 -5.57 17.00 38.17
C SER A 117 -4.10 16.77 37.90
N GLU A 118 -3.26 17.67 38.41
CA GLU A 118 -1.85 17.69 38.06
C GLU A 118 -1.12 16.41 38.47
N SER A 119 -1.39 15.90 39.67
CA SER A 119 -0.82 14.63 40.15
C SER A 119 -1.15 13.45 39.24
N LYS A 120 -2.40 13.38 38.74
CA LYS A 120 -2.85 12.32 37.82
C LYS A 120 -2.24 12.49 36.43
N ALA A 121 -2.10 13.74 35.97
CA ALA A 121 -1.48 14.05 34.70
C ALA A 121 0.02 13.68 34.70
N ILE A 122 0.74 13.93 35.81
CA ILE A 122 2.14 13.52 35.96
C ILE A 122 2.27 12.00 35.92
N GLU A 123 1.44 11.27 36.68
CA GLU A 123 1.48 9.81 36.69
C GLU A 123 1.16 9.20 35.32
N SER A 124 0.09 9.66 34.68
CA SER A 124 -0.30 9.18 33.36
C SER A 124 0.72 9.54 32.28
N GLY A 125 1.28 10.75 32.34
CA GLY A 125 2.31 11.21 31.41
C GLY A 125 3.59 10.41 31.56
N ALA A 126 4.02 10.16 32.81
CA ALA A 126 5.21 9.35 33.09
C ALA A 126 5.08 7.91 32.57
N ASN A 127 3.94 7.26 32.83
CA ASN A 127 3.67 5.91 32.32
C ASN A 127 3.72 5.89 30.78
N PHE A 128 3.05 6.85 30.13
CA PHE A 128 3.02 6.94 28.68
C PHE A 128 4.41 7.17 28.06
N ILE A 129 5.25 8.03 28.65
CA ILE A 129 6.64 8.24 28.18
C ILE A 129 7.44 6.94 28.29
N SER A 130 7.35 6.27 29.43
CA SER A 130 8.10 5.02 29.66
C SER A 130 7.69 3.92 28.68
N GLU A 131 6.39 3.79 28.43
CA GLU A 131 5.84 2.79 27.53
C GLU A 131 6.18 3.13 26.08
N SER A 132 5.99 4.39 25.66
CA SER A 132 6.34 4.86 24.31
C SER A 132 7.82 4.68 24.01
N PHE A 133 8.69 4.94 24.99
CA PHE A 133 10.13 4.72 24.83
C PHE A 133 10.44 3.24 24.62
N LEU A 134 9.86 2.33 25.42
CA LEU A 134 10.05 0.89 25.25
C LEU A 134 9.51 0.40 23.89
N PHE A 135 8.34 0.87 23.47
CA PHE A 135 7.78 0.53 22.16
C PHE A 135 8.60 1.08 21.00
N LEU A 136 9.15 2.29 21.11
CA LEU A 136 9.99 2.87 20.07
C LEU A 136 11.31 2.11 19.95
N VAL A 137 11.94 1.75 21.08
CA VAL A 137 13.17 0.95 21.07
C VAL A 137 12.89 -0.45 20.52
N ALA A 138 11.86 -1.15 21.02
CA ALA A 138 11.54 -2.50 20.58
C ALA A 138 11.07 -2.54 19.11
N GLY A 139 10.12 -1.67 18.75
CA GLY A 139 9.62 -1.54 17.38
C GLY A 139 10.70 -1.05 16.42
N GLY A 140 11.53 -0.10 16.86
CA GLY A 140 12.69 0.39 16.11
C GLY A 140 13.70 -0.71 15.80
N LEU A 141 14.00 -1.58 16.77
CA LEU A 141 14.88 -2.74 16.55
C LEU A 141 14.28 -3.73 15.55
N ILE A 142 12.98 -4.02 15.65
CA ILE A 142 12.29 -4.93 14.72
C ILE A 142 12.27 -4.35 13.30
N VAL A 143 11.94 -3.06 13.15
CA VAL A 143 11.91 -2.39 11.84
C VAL A 143 13.32 -2.28 11.27
N PHE A 144 14.31 -1.94 12.10
CA PHE A 144 15.71 -1.86 11.70
C PHE A 144 16.24 -3.23 11.23
N GLU A 145 15.98 -4.29 11.97
CA GLU A 145 16.34 -5.64 11.58
C GLU A 145 15.59 -6.08 10.33
N SER A 146 14.28 -5.80 10.21
CA SER A 146 13.49 -6.11 9.02
C SER A 146 14.03 -5.38 7.78
N TRP A 147 14.33 -4.09 7.90
CA TRP A 147 14.90 -3.30 6.81
C TRP A 147 16.29 -3.81 6.40
N ARG A 148 17.15 -4.08 7.39
CA ARG A 148 18.48 -4.66 7.16
C ARG A 148 18.41 -6.07 6.55
N SER A 149 17.47 -6.89 6.99
CA SER A 149 17.27 -8.27 6.52
C SER A 149 16.76 -8.29 5.08
N ARG A 150 15.75 -7.47 4.77
CA ARG A 150 15.21 -7.31 3.40
C ARG A 150 16.31 -6.95 2.39
N ARG A 151 17.25 -6.08 2.79
CA ARG A 151 18.37 -5.68 1.91
C ARG A 151 19.30 -6.85 1.57
N LYS A 152 19.48 -7.81 2.49
CA LYS A 152 20.27 -9.03 2.22
C LYS A 152 19.49 -10.07 1.42
N GLU A 153 18.18 -10.14 1.63
CA GLU A 153 17.33 -11.07 0.90
C GLU A 153 17.22 -10.68 -0.59
N SER A 154 17.16 -9.37 -0.91
CA SER A 154 17.16 -8.88 -2.30
C SER A 154 18.38 -9.39 -3.08
N THR A 155 19.60 -9.16 -2.57
CA THR A 155 20.84 -9.62 -3.23
C THR A 155 20.89 -11.15 -3.36
N ARG A 156 20.31 -11.88 -2.40
CA ARG A 156 20.21 -13.35 -2.48
C ARG A 156 19.21 -13.79 -3.55
N ARG A 157 18.10 -13.08 -3.71
CA ARG A 157 17.09 -13.34 -4.75
C ARG A 157 17.65 -13.03 -6.13
N GLU A 158 18.29 -11.88 -6.30
CA GLU A 158 19.01 -11.49 -7.52
C GLU A 158 20.01 -12.58 -7.94
N GLY A 159 20.87 -13.05 -7.03
CA GLY A 159 21.83 -14.11 -7.36
C GLY A 159 21.23 -15.50 -7.65
N VAL A 160 19.99 -15.77 -7.21
CA VAL A 160 19.26 -17.01 -7.57
C VAL A 160 18.62 -16.85 -8.94
N GLU A 161 18.06 -15.68 -9.24
CA GLU A 161 17.50 -15.34 -10.55
C GLU A 161 18.57 -15.39 -11.64
N ASP A 162 19.77 -14.84 -11.39
CA ASP A 162 20.90 -14.91 -12.32
C ASP A 162 21.29 -16.36 -12.65
N ARG A 163 21.35 -17.24 -11.64
CA ARG A 163 21.68 -18.66 -11.82
C ARG A 163 20.59 -19.42 -12.57
N LEU A 164 19.33 -19.09 -12.33
CA LEU A 164 18.21 -19.66 -13.08
C LEU A 164 18.30 -19.27 -14.56
N ALA A 165 18.58 -17.99 -14.85
CA ALA A 165 18.74 -17.51 -16.21
C ALA A 165 19.92 -18.18 -16.95
N GLU A 166 21.06 -18.34 -16.27
CA GLU A 166 22.22 -19.04 -16.82
C GLU A 166 21.90 -20.52 -17.12
N LEU A 167 21.22 -21.22 -16.20
CA LEU A 167 20.81 -22.61 -16.41
C LEU A 167 19.82 -22.74 -17.57
N GLU A 168 18.83 -21.86 -17.66
CA GLU A 168 17.88 -21.84 -18.78
C GLU A 168 18.58 -21.60 -20.13
N GLN A 169 19.58 -20.71 -20.18
CA GLN A 169 20.39 -20.49 -21.37
C GLN A 169 21.24 -21.71 -21.72
N SER A 170 21.84 -22.36 -20.74
CA SER A 170 22.62 -23.59 -20.95
C SER A 170 21.74 -24.73 -21.49
N GLU A 171 20.49 -24.84 -21.00
CA GLU A 171 19.54 -25.81 -21.54
C GLU A 171 19.11 -25.46 -22.96
N LYS A 172 18.86 -24.18 -23.27
CA LYS A 172 18.48 -23.75 -24.62
C LYS A 172 19.59 -24.03 -25.62
N THR A 173 20.81 -23.64 -25.33
CA THR A 173 21.98 -23.90 -26.20
C THR A 173 22.24 -25.39 -26.39
N ALA A 174 22.10 -26.20 -25.34
CA ALA A 174 22.20 -27.67 -25.46
C ALA A 174 21.11 -28.25 -26.37
N LYS A 175 19.86 -27.79 -26.25
CA LYS A 175 18.74 -28.20 -27.13
C LYS A 175 19.02 -27.81 -28.58
N GLU A 176 19.51 -26.59 -28.83
CA GLU A 176 19.86 -26.12 -30.18
C GLU A 176 21.00 -26.94 -30.81
N ALA A 177 22.03 -27.27 -30.03
CA ALA A 177 23.14 -28.12 -30.50
C ALA A 177 22.67 -29.52 -30.89
N LEU A 178 21.77 -30.12 -30.10
CA LEU A 178 21.16 -31.42 -30.42
C LEU A 178 20.36 -31.37 -31.73
N VAL A 179 19.56 -30.31 -31.93
CA VAL A 179 18.81 -30.09 -33.17
C VAL A 179 19.73 -29.95 -34.38
N ALA A 180 20.85 -29.24 -34.24
CA ALA A 180 21.84 -29.11 -35.31
C ALA A 180 22.46 -30.46 -35.69
N LEU A 181 22.88 -31.25 -34.69
CA LEU A 181 23.46 -32.58 -34.89
C LEU A 181 22.47 -33.54 -35.57
N GLU A 182 21.19 -33.47 -35.20
CA GLU A 182 20.19 -34.30 -35.85
C GLU A 182 20.06 -33.99 -37.35
N LYS A 183 20.05 -32.71 -37.72
CA LYS A 183 19.99 -32.31 -39.14
C LYS A 183 21.18 -32.89 -39.92
N GLU A 184 22.36 -32.87 -39.32
CA GLU A 184 23.55 -33.47 -39.93
C GLU A 184 23.41 -34.99 -40.08
N LEU A 185 22.96 -35.69 -39.04
CA LEU A 185 22.70 -37.14 -39.11
C LEU A 185 21.66 -37.51 -40.16
N LEU A 186 20.57 -36.75 -40.26
CA LEU A 186 19.55 -36.95 -41.29
C LEU A 186 20.13 -36.73 -42.69
N SER A 187 20.95 -35.70 -42.88
CA SER A 187 21.62 -35.43 -44.15
C SER A 187 22.57 -36.56 -44.56
N LEU A 188 23.29 -37.14 -43.60
CA LEU A 188 24.14 -38.30 -43.83
C LEU A 188 23.29 -39.53 -44.16
N LYS A 189 22.22 -39.79 -43.42
CA LYS A 189 21.32 -40.92 -43.70
C LYS A 189 20.69 -40.87 -45.09
N MET A 190 20.36 -39.67 -45.58
CA MET A 190 19.87 -39.48 -46.95
C MET A 190 20.96 -39.77 -47.98
N LYS A 191 22.20 -39.33 -47.75
CA LYS A 191 23.34 -39.63 -48.65
C LYS A 191 23.64 -41.12 -48.77
N HIS A 192 23.42 -41.88 -47.69
CA HIS A 192 23.67 -43.33 -47.65
C HIS A 192 22.44 -44.18 -48.05
N GLY A 193 21.34 -43.55 -48.49
CA GLY A 193 20.16 -44.26 -49.04
C GLY A 193 19.30 -45.02 -48.02
N GLU A 194 19.55 -44.88 -46.72
CA GLU A 194 18.87 -45.68 -45.67
C GLU A 194 17.46 -45.18 -45.30
N VAL A 195 17.08 -43.93 -45.61
CA VAL A 195 15.78 -43.37 -45.16
C VAL A 195 15.14 -42.46 -46.22
N SER A 196 13.91 -42.78 -46.66
CA SER A 196 13.14 -42.05 -47.68
C SER A 196 12.26 -40.91 -47.14
N LYS A 197 12.03 -40.81 -45.81
CA LYS A 197 11.22 -39.74 -45.19
C LYS A 197 11.83 -39.23 -43.88
N ALA A 198 11.86 -37.91 -43.72
CA ALA A 198 12.45 -37.21 -42.57
C ALA A 198 11.56 -37.31 -41.31
N THR A 199 11.64 -38.43 -40.60
CA THR A 199 11.11 -38.55 -39.23
C THR A 199 12.11 -37.96 -38.24
N HIS A 200 11.65 -36.99 -37.45
CA HIS A 200 12.45 -36.40 -36.36
C HIS A 200 12.75 -37.47 -35.31
N ILE A 201 14.02 -37.55 -34.90
CA ILE A 201 14.59 -38.56 -33.99
C ILE A 201 14.52 -38.05 -32.55
N LEU A 202 14.74 -36.75 -32.31
CA LEU A 202 14.64 -36.16 -30.99
C LEU A 202 13.18 -36.00 -30.51
N PRO A 203 12.93 -36.02 -29.18
CA PRO A 203 11.59 -35.84 -28.63
C PRO A 203 11.06 -34.41 -28.83
N ARG A 204 9.74 -34.26 -28.99
CA ARG A 204 9.03 -32.99 -29.29
C ARG A 204 9.45 -31.78 -28.45
N LYS A 205 9.81 -31.99 -27.17
CA LYS A 205 10.23 -30.95 -26.22
C LYS A 205 11.60 -30.31 -26.53
N VAL A 206 12.43 -30.95 -27.37
CA VAL A 206 13.73 -30.41 -27.82
C VAL A 206 13.57 -29.57 -29.09
N TRP A 207 12.53 -29.85 -29.89
CA TRP A 207 12.19 -29.13 -31.12
C TRP A 207 11.39 -27.86 -30.90
N GLU A 208 10.57 -27.84 -29.86
CA GLU A 208 9.92 -26.63 -29.35
C GLU A 208 10.97 -25.78 -28.61
N VAL A 209 11.98 -25.29 -29.33
CA VAL A 209 12.73 -24.10 -28.90
C VAL A 209 11.78 -22.91 -29.09
N VAL A 210 10.81 -22.84 -28.18
CA VAL A 210 9.88 -21.75 -27.87
C VAL A 210 10.07 -20.51 -28.75
N PRO A 211 9.38 -20.36 -29.90
CA PRO A 211 9.11 -19.06 -30.47
C PRO A 211 7.92 -18.49 -29.70
N GLU A 212 8.19 -17.97 -28.51
CA GLU A 212 7.15 -17.45 -27.65
C GLU A 212 7.81 -16.35 -26.82
N ALA A 213 7.81 -15.16 -27.42
CA ALA A 213 7.70 -13.92 -26.69
C ALA A 213 6.36 -13.95 -25.94
N ASN A 214 6.28 -14.77 -24.89
CA ASN A 214 5.15 -14.78 -24.00
C ASN A 214 5.31 -13.55 -23.13
N GLU A 215 4.34 -12.65 -23.23
CA GLU A 215 4.20 -11.51 -22.34
C GLU A 215 4.36 -11.97 -20.89
N PRO A 216 5.02 -11.20 -20.01
CA PRO A 216 5.17 -11.59 -18.62
C PRO A 216 3.76 -11.70 -18.01
N VAL A 217 3.31 -12.94 -17.78
CA VAL A 217 2.08 -13.21 -17.03
C VAL A 217 2.34 -12.78 -15.59
N VAL A 218 2.04 -11.51 -15.30
CA VAL A 218 2.07 -10.97 -13.94
C VAL A 218 1.00 -11.75 -13.17
N PRO A 219 1.37 -12.51 -12.12
CA PRO A 219 0.37 -13.26 -11.38
C PRO A 219 -0.62 -12.28 -10.75
N GLU A 220 -1.90 -12.43 -11.09
CA GLU A 220 -3.06 -11.77 -10.46
C GLU A 220 -3.03 -12.04 -8.95
N THR A 221 -2.32 -11.20 -8.22
CA THR A 221 -2.26 -11.25 -6.76
C THR A 221 -3.11 -10.12 -6.20
N TRP A 222 -3.61 -10.29 -4.98
CA TRP A 222 -4.47 -9.31 -4.31
C TRP A 222 -3.90 -7.87 -4.29
N TRP A 223 -2.58 -7.71 -4.38
CA TRP A 223 -1.91 -6.41 -4.51
C TRP A 223 -2.21 -5.69 -5.84
N THR A 224 -2.35 -6.38 -6.97
CA THR A 224 -2.68 -5.73 -8.26
C THR A 224 -4.09 -5.14 -8.25
N ARG A 225 -5.03 -5.77 -7.54
CA ARG A 225 -6.37 -5.24 -7.28
C ARG A 225 -6.40 -4.04 -6.35
N ILE A 226 -5.45 -3.93 -5.42
CA ILE A 226 -5.35 -2.76 -4.53
C ILE A 226 -4.74 -1.57 -5.27
N VAL A 227 -3.72 -1.81 -6.09
CA VAL A 227 -3.08 -0.76 -6.88
C VAL A 227 -4.04 -0.19 -7.93
N SER A 228 -4.91 -1.01 -8.54
CA SER A 228 -5.92 -0.54 -9.48
C SER A 228 -7.06 0.28 -8.84
N LEU A 229 -7.27 0.19 -7.52
CA LEU A 229 -8.25 1.01 -6.80
C LEU A 229 -7.77 2.45 -6.51
N ASN A 230 -6.48 2.74 -6.73
CA ASN A 230 -5.93 4.09 -6.57
C ASN A 230 -5.84 4.80 -7.94
N PRO A 231 -6.72 5.77 -8.25
CA PRO A 231 -6.71 6.47 -9.54
C PRO A 231 -5.49 7.37 -9.76
N PHE A 232 -4.59 7.47 -8.78
CA PHE A 232 -3.38 8.30 -8.84
C PHE A 232 -2.19 7.59 -9.54
N THR A 233 -2.16 6.26 -9.61
CA THR A 233 -1.01 5.51 -10.16
C THR A 233 -1.14 5.15 -11.64
N ASN A 234 -2.35 5.23 -12.22
CA ASN A 234 -2.58 4.88 -13.64
C ASN A 234 -2.17 5.97 -14.63
N SER A 235 -1.75 7.16 -14.17
CA SER A 235 -1.44 8.28 -15.07
C SER A 235 0.02 8.32 -15.56
N SER A 236 0.89 7.40 -15.12
CA SER A 236 2.32 7.41 -15.48
C SER A 236 2.73 6.39 -16.55
N ALA A 237 1.80 5.57 -17.07
CA ALA A 237 2.12 4.49 -18.01
C ALA A 237 1.82 4.78 -19.50
N THR A 238 1.31 5.96 -19.86
CA THR A 238 0.88 6.26 -21.26
C THR A 238 1.68 7.35 -21.97
N ALA A 239 2.86 7.73 -21.47
CA ALA A 239 3.70 8.76 -22.12
C ALA A 239 5.09 8.21 -22.45
N LYS A 240 5.19 7.23 -23.37
CA LYS A 240 6.44 6.81 -24.04
C LYS A 240 6.23 5.80 -25.17
N THR A 241 5.41 6.16 -26.15
CA THR A 241 5.40 5.48 -27.46
C THR A 241 4.78 6.48 -28.42
N ASP A 242 5.62 7.23 -29.14
CA ASP A 242 5.35 7.88 -30.43
C ASP A 242 6.52 8.80 -30.77
N ALA A 243 7.69 8.21 -31.07
CA ALA A 243 8.78 8.90 -31.77
C ALA A 243 9.85 7.91 -32.24
N GLU A 244 9.58 7.12 -33.29
CA GLU A 244 10.59 6.83 -34.33
C GLU A 244 10.00 6.06 -35.52
N SER A 245 9.90 6.74 -36.68
CA SER A 245 10.59 6.33 -37.93
C SER A 245 9.92 6.92 -39.17
N SER A 246 10.65 7.78 -39.88
CA SER A 246 10.60 7.82 -41.35
C SER A 246 11.82 8.58 -41.87
N GLN A 247 12.84 7.80 -42.22
CA GLN A 247 13.93 8.19 -43.11
C GLN A 247 13.45 8.07 -44.56
N LYS A 248 13.51 9.16 -45.33
CA LYS A 248 13.82 9.12 -46.77
C LYS A 248 14.27 10.49 -47.28
N GLN A 249 15.52 10.56 -47.72
CA GLN A 249 16.13 11.61 -48.54
C GLN A 249 15.44 11.71 -49.94
N PRO A 250 15.49 12.85 -50.67
CA PRO A 250 16.72 13.30 -51.36
C PRO A 250 16.95 14.82 -51.53
N VAL A 251 18.21 15.16 -51.87
CA VAL A 251 18.84 16.43 -52.31
C VAL A 251 18.39 16.73 -53.78
N PRO A 252 18.35 17.95 -54.40
CA PRO A 252 19.36 19.05 -54.36
C PRO A 252 18.87 20.52 -54.52
N GLU A 253 19.83 21.46 -54.47
CA GLU A 253 19.99 22.64 -55.36
C GLU A 253 19.96 24.08 -54.79
N LYS A 254 21.12 24.75 -54.99
CA LYS A 254 21.47 26.20 -55.15
C LYS A 254 20.51 27.31 -54.69
N GLN A 255 21.08 28.27 -53.94
CA GLN A 255 21.24 29.71 -54.31
C GLN A 255 22.08 30.43 -53.22
N ILE A 256 23.34 30.80 -53.50
CA ILE A 256 23.82 32.16 -53.83
C ILE A 256 23.56 33.22 -52.73
N SER A 257 24.61 33.48 -51.93
CA SER A 257 25.28 34.75 -51.51
C SER A 257 24.50 36.09 -51.49
N PRO A 258 24.97 37.19 -50.81
CA PRO A 258 26.33 37.42 -50.31
C PRO A 258 26.55 38.23 -49.00
N VAL A 259 27.79 38.09 -48.48
CA VAL A 259 28.72 39.13 -47.98
C VAL A 259 28.38 39.92 -46.69
N GLY A 260 29.30 39.78 -45.73
CA GLY A 260 29.54 40.70 -44.60
C GLY A 260 30.88 40.38 -43.94
N VAL A 261 31.92 41.13 -44.33
CA VAL A 261 33.34 41.01 -43.97
C VAL A 261 33.66 41.78 -42.68
N ALA A 262 34.49 41.20 -41.79
CA ALA A 262 35.53 41.88 -40.96
C ALA A 262 36.22 40.81 -40.07
N HIS A 263 37.46 40.38 -40.36
CA HIS A 263 38.73 40.89 -39.76
C HIS A 263 38.74 40.90 -38.22
N GLY A 264 39.67 40.30 -37.45
CA GLY A 264 40.99 39.70 -37.69
C GLY A 264 41.76 39.65 -36.35
N GLY A 265 42.85 38.85 -36.27
CA GLY A 265 43.87 38.86 -35.20
C GLY A 265 43.60 37.87 -34.05
N LYS A 266 44.27 36.72 -33.92
CA LYS A 266 45.68 36.49 -33.53
C LYS A 266 46.15 37.38 -32.38
N SER A 267 46.13 36.84 -31.17
CA SER A 267 47.29 36.59 -30.30
C SER A 267 46.86 35.89 -29.02
#